data_AF-A0A1G0JPV7-F1
#
_entry.id   AF-A0A1G0JPV7-F1
#
_cell.length_a   1.000
_cell.length_b   1.000
_cell.length_c   1.000
_cell.angle_alpha   90.00
_cell.angle_beta   90.00
_cell.angle_gamma   90.00
#
_symmetry.space_group_name_H-M   'P 1'
#
loop_
_entity.id
_entity.type
_entity.pdbx_description
1 polymer ?
#
loop_
_entity_poly.entity_id
_entity_poly.type
_entity_poly.pdbx_seq_one_letter_code
_entity_poly.pdbx_strand_id
1 'polypeptide(L)'
;MPVSPFILGKSHGVYLYYTISQQVFAETKLDKIFWFSYILMCTRERSINNETLPMNEFSDLKGYLLDGLGQFVHSASAYLPHLLGAIILLILGLAFAWIAKWIILRLGAGIDRVVHAIGFVSLHTRLKWPVAHILGWLVYWIIILLFIRAAFAILKLPSLAEVLGKLLTYLPNLFIAGLFIVGGIMLGNFVRNKITESANAAGLRQAGALGGLARAGIIALSVVIGLAQIGLDVKLFEGILIIFVAAIAGSIALAFGLGAGSTVSNIISARYVRRNYQIGQRISIQDMQGKILEILPTGIVLETKTGKTFIPAKIFDQEASVLLDNESIDD
;
A
#
# COMPACT_ATOMS: atom_id res chain seq x y z
N MET A 1 19.57 51.79 43.82
CA MET A 1 18.84 52.46 44.93
C MET A 1 17.56 53.03 44.33
N PRO A 2 16.35 52.76 44.86
CA PRO A 2 15.93 51.81 45.93
C PRO A 2 16.47 50.36 45.78
N VAL A 3 16.25 49.35 46.63
CA VAL A 3 16.02 49.21 48.11
C VAL A 3 15.01 50.12 48.85
N SER A 4 14.07 49.63 49.66
CA SER A 4 13.63 48.28 50.11
C SER A 4 12.26 48.44 50.84
N PRO A 5 11.72 47.53 51.70
CA PRO A 5 11.89 46.08 51.87
C PRO A 5 10.56 45.28 51.87
N PHE A 6 10.64 43.93 51.84
CA PHE A 6 9.63 43.08 52.51
C PHE A 6 10.31 41.82 53.08
N ILE A 7 9.79 41.26 54.17
CA ILE A 7 10.51 40.28 55.02
C ILE A 7 9.61 39.10 55.44
N LEU A 8 10.29 37.96 55.71
CA LEU A 8 9.81 36.69 56.27
C LEU A 8 9.00 35.75 55.35
N GLY A 9 9.48 34.50 55.28
CA GLY A 9 8.94 33.41 54.48
C GLY A 9 9.93 32.25 54.37
N LYS A 10 10.22 31.55 55.48
CA LYS A 10 11.11 30.37 55.47
C LYS A 10 10.57 29.28 54.53
N SER A 11 11.47 28.41 54.05
CA SER A 11 11.16 27.13 53.37
C SER A 11 10.91 27.12 51.84
N HIS A 12 11.56 27.98 51.05
CA HIS A 12 11.53 27.88 49.56
C HIS A 12 12.90 27.83 48.85
N GLY A 13 14.02 27.75 49.59
CA GLY A 13 15.37 27.80 49.00
C GLY A 13 15.82 26.56 48.19
N VAL A 14 15.14 25.41 48.33
CA VAL A 14 15.60 24.13 47.77
C VAL A 14 15.23 23.96 46.29
N TYR A 15 14.09 24.49 45.85
CA TYR A 15 13.56 24.18 44.52
C TYR A 15 14.16 25.02 43.38
N LEU A 16 14.65 26.23 43.64
CA LEU A 16 15.14 27.13 42.58
C LEU A 16 16.48 26.67 41.96
N TYR A 17 17.34 26.02 42.75
CA TYR A 17 18.64 25.52 42.27
C TYR A 17 18.51 24.31 41.34
N TYR A 18 17.44 23.53 41.46
CA TYR A 18 17.26 22.29 40.70
C TYR A 18 17.02 22.55 39.20
N THR A 19 16.30 23.63 38.88
CA THR A 19 15.99 24.01 37.49
C THR A 19 17.20 24.57 36.74
N ILE A 20 18.03 25.39 37.40
CA ILE A 20 19.19 26.03 36.75
C ILE A 20 20.31 25.02 36.48
N SER A 21 20.51 24.04 37.36
CA SER A 21 21.55 23.01 37.22
C SER A 21 21.39 22.16 35.94
N GLN A 22 20.16 21.73 35.64
CA GLN A 22 19.86 20.87 34.48
C GLN A 22 20.16 21.50 33.12
N GLN A 23 20.18 22.84 33.02
CA GLN A 23 20.31 23.52 31.73
C GLN A 23 21.77 23.90 31.36
N VAL A 24 22.73 23.68 32.27
CA VAL A 24 24.15 24.01 32.07
C VAL A 24 25.04 22.75 32.02
N PHE A 25 24.61 21.64 32.62
CA PHE A 25 25.40 20.39 32.70
C PHE A 25 25.47 19.54 31.41
N ALA A 26 25.11 20.11 30.25
CA ALA A 26 25.10 19.38 28.97
C ALA A 26 26.50 19.20 28.35
N GLU A 27 27.47 20.06 28.65
CA GLU A 27 28.84 19.97 28.12
C GLU A 27 29.91 20.29 29.18
N THR A 28 30.57 19.26 29.72
CA THR A 28 32.04 19.14 29.84
C THR A 28 32.43 17.83 30.56
N LYS A 29 33.64 17.33 30.32
CA LYS A 29 34.06 15.94 30.64
C LYS A 29 34.97 15.86 31.88
N LEU A 30 34.50 16.32 33.06
CA LEU A 30 35.35 16.58 34.24
C LEU A 30 34.86 16.03 35.61
N ASP A 31 33.85 15.17 35.63
CA ASP A 31 33.11 14.80 36.87
C ASP A 31 33.89 14.11 38.01
N LYS A 32 35.06 13.51 37.72
CA LYS A 32 35.73 12.61 38.68
C LYS A 32 36.28 13.29 39.94
N ILE A 33 36.52 14.60 39.92
CA ILE A 33 37.11 15.32 41.06
C ILE A 33 36.03 15.76 42.07
N PHE A 34 34.89 16.28 41.59
CA PHE A 34 33.82 16.76 42.48
C PHE A 34 33.08 15.63 43.22
N TRP A 35 32.93 14.46 42.58
CA TRP A 35 32.31 13.28 43.20
C TRP A 35 33.04 12.85 44.49
N PHE A 36 34.37 12.97 44.51
CA PHE A 36 35.19 12.60 45.67
C PHE A 36 35.00 13.55 46.86
N SER A 37 34.81 14.85 46.59
CA SER A 37 34.48 15.85 47.62
C SER A 37 33.10 15.59 48.25
N TYR A 38 32.10 15.23 47.43
CA TYR A 38 30.74 14.95 47.90
C TYR A 38 30.68 13.72 48.83
N ILE A 39 31.46 12.68 48.53
CA ILE A 39 31.55 11.47 49.37
C ILE A 39 32.28 11.72 50.70
N LEU A 40 33.35 12.54 50.69
CA LEU A 40 34.02 12.97 51.92
C LEU A 40 33.14 13.86 52.79
N MET A 41 32.20 14.62 52.20
CA MET A 41 31.21 15.38 52.95
C MET A 41 30.19 14.45 53.65
N CYS A 42 29.62 13.48 52.93
CA CYS A 42 28.59 12.58 53.45
C CYS A 42 29.07 11.56 54.50
N THR A 43 30.39 11.37 54.66
CA THR A 43 30.98 10.39 55.58
C THR A 43 31.34 10.96 56.96
N ARG A 44 31.25 12.28 57.17
CA ARG A 44 31.67 12.94 58.41
C ARG A 44 30.60 13.01 59.52
N GLU A 45 29.33 12.72 59.19
CA GLU A 45 28.19 12.85 60.12
C GLU A 45 27.74 11.52 60.77
N ARG A 46 28.58 10.47 60.73
CA ARG A 46 28.26 9.13 61.28
C ARG A 46 29.07 8.78 62.53
N SER A 47 29.04 9.68 63.52
CA SER A 47 29.77 9.54 64.78
C SER A 47 28.84 9.43 65.99
N ILE A 48 28.79 8.24 66.60
CA ILE A 48 28.30 7.96 67.96
C ILE A 48 26.86 8.43 68.25
N ASN A 49 25.88 7.62 67.85
CA ASN A 49 24.71 7.33 68.69
C ASN A 49 24.76 5.84 69.05
N ASN A 50 25.21 5.52 70.26
CA ASN A 50 25.21 4.14 70.78
C ASN A 50 23.86 3.84 71.45
N GLU A 51 22.79 3.84 70.65
CA GLU A 51 21.47 3.42 71.09
C GLU A 51 21.40 1.90 71.09
N THR A 52 21.15 1.32 72.27
CA THR A 52 21.02 -0.13 72.45
C THR A 52 19.85 -0.66 71.63
N LEU A 53 20.10 -1.61 70.73
CA LEU A 53 19.06 -2.30 69.97
C LEU A 53 17.98 -2.86 70.91
N PRO A 54 16.71 -2.38 70.83
CA PRO A 54 15.63 -2.97 71.60
C PRO A 54 15.35 -4.38 71.09
N MET A 55 15.17 -5.32 72.01
CA MET A 55 14.94 -6.74 71.68
C MET A 55 13.48 -6.99 71.30
N ASN A 56 13.05 -6.45 70.15
CA ASN A 56 11.69 -6.56 69.63
C ASN A 56 11.59 -6.82 68.11
N GLU A 57 12.67 -7.15 67.40
CA GLU A 57 12.66 -7.37 65.94
C GLU A 57 11.51 -8.28 65.45
N PHE A 58 11.12 -9.28 66.26
CA PHE A 58 10.02 -10.20 65.94
C PHE A 58 8.60 -9.62 66.03
N SER A 59 8.36 -8.52 66.77
CA SER A 59 7.08 -7.79 66.68
C SER A 59 7.04 -6.93 65.43
N ASP A 60 8.16 -6.33 65.08
CA ASP A 60 8.21 -5.29 64.07
C ASP A 60 8.26 -5.93 62.67
N LEU A 61 8.98 -7.04 62.53
CA LEU A 61 8.89 -7.93 61.36
C LEU A 61 7.45 -8.43 61.15
N LYS A 62 6.70 -8.73 62.23
CA LYS A 62 5.26 -9.07 62.11
C LYS A 62 4.44 -7.86 61.67
N GLY A 63 4.74 -6.65 62.14
CA GLY A 63 4.15 -5.40 61.65
C GLY A 63 4.34 -5.25 60.15
N TYR A 64 5.58 -5.23 59.66
CA TYR A 64 5.88 -5.09 58.23
C TYR A 64 5.29 -6.21 57.36
N LEU A 65 5.20 -7.45 57.86
CA LEU A 65 4.54 -8.55 57.16
C LEU A 65 3.02 -8.41 57.12
N LEU A 66 2.37 -7.98 58.21
CA LEU A 66 0.93 -7.75 58.28
C LEU A 66 0.51 -6.52 57.48
N ASP A 67 1.27 -5.43 57.53
CA ASP A 67 1.06 -4.23 56.70
C ASP A 67 1.28 -4.53 55.22
N GLY A 68 2.31 -5.31 54.88
CA GLY A 68 2.54 -5.81 53.53
C GLY A 68 1.35 -6.65 53.03
N LEU A 69 0.88 -7.62 53.82
CA LEU A 69 -0.32 -8.41 53.52
C LEU A 69 -1.57 -7.53 53.39
N GLY A 70 -1.74 -6.51 54.24
CA GLY A 70 -2.82 -5.53 54.15
C GLY A 70 -2.78 -4.74 52.84
N GLN A 71 -1.61 -4.29 52.41
CA GLN A 71 -1.41 -3.61 51.12
C GLN A 71 -1.68 -4.55 49.93
N PHE A 72 -1.32 -5.84 50.02
CA PHE A 72 -1.68 -6.85 49.02
C PHE A 72 -3.20 -7.10 48.97
N VAL A 73 -3.88 -7.20 50.11
CA VAL A 73 -5.35 -7.38 50.19
C VAL A 73 -6.09 -6.17 49.63
N HIS A 74 -5.69 -4.95 50.01
CA HIS A 74 -6.26 -3.73 49.43
C HIS A 74 -6.03 -3.66 47.92
N SER A 75 -4.81 -3.97 47.44
CA SER A 75 -4.51 -4.05 46.01
C SER A 75 -5.40 -5.07 45.28
N ALA A 76 -5.52 -6.29 45.82
CA ALA A 76 -6.36 -7.34 45.24
C ALA A 76 -7.85 -6.94 45.18
N SER A 77 -8.37 -6.30 46.24
CA SER A 77 -9.74 -5.78 46.27
C SER A 77 -10.00 -4.71 45.20
N ALA A 78 -8.98 -3.93 44.83
CA ALA A 78 -9.09 -2.92 43.78
C ALA A 78 -9.11 -3.53 42.36
N TYR A 79 -8.43 -4.66 42.11
CA TYR A 79 -8.44 -5.32 40.80
C TYR A 79 -9.69 -6.16 40.54
N LEU A 80 -10.28 -6.78 41.57
CA LEU A 80 -11.46 -7.65 41.44
C LEU A 80 -12.65 -7.04 40.67
N PRO A 81 -13.10 -5.78 40.93
CA PRO A 81 -14.20 -5.17 40.16
C PRO A 81 -13.82 -4.86 38.70
N HIS A 82 -12.55 -4.55 38.41
CA HIS A 82 -12.09 -4.32 37.03
C HIS A 82 -12.10 -5.64 36.23
N LEU A 83 -11.72 -6.75 36.85
CA LEU A 83 -11.76 -8.09 36.26
C LEU A 83 -13.20 -8.54 35.96
N LEU A 84 -14.15 -8.29 36.89
CA LEU A 84 -15.58 -8.52 36.66
C LEU A 84 -16.11 -7.68 35.48
N GLY A 85 -15.83 -6.38 35.45
CA GLY A 85 -16.25 -5.49 34.37
C GLY A 85 -15.73 -5.93 33.00
N ALA A 86 -14.48 -6.38 32.92
CA ALA A 86 -13.88 -6.89 31.69
C ALA A 86 -14.49 -8.22 31.22
N ILE A 87 -14.81 -9.15 32.13
CA ILE A 87 -15.51 -10.40 31.78
C ILE A 87 -16.91 -10.10 31.23
N ILE A 88 -17.66 -9.20 31.87
CA ILE A 88 -18.99 -8.77 31.38
C ILE A 88 -18.86 -8.14 29.98
N LEU A 89 -17.86 -7.28 29.77
CA LEU A 89 -17.61 -6.66 28.46
C LEU A 89 -17.28 -7.70 27.37
N LEU A 90 -16.47 -8.73 27.69
CA LEU A 90 -16.15 -9.82 26.76
C LEU A 90 -17.38 -10.65 26.38
N ILE A 91 -18.24 -10.98 27.35
CA ILE A 91 -19.48 -11.73 27.11
C ILE A 91 -20.41 -10.96 26.15
N LEU A 92 -20.57 -9.64 26.39
CA LEU A 92 -21.30 -8.76 25.48
C LEU A 92 -20.64 -8.72 24.09
N GLY A 93 -19.31 -8.64 24.03
CA GLY A 93 -18.55 -8.62 22.77
C GLY A 93 -18.73 -9.88 21.92
N LEU A 94 -18.73 -11.07 22.55
CA LEU A 94 -19.00 -12.33 21.87
C LEU A 94 -20.43 -12.37 21.31
N ALA A 95 -21.43 -11.90 22.07
CA ALA A 95 -22.81 -11.81 21.60
C ALA A 95 -22.95 -10.86 20.39
N PHE A 96 -22.37 -9.65 20.46
CA PHE A 96 -22.36 -8.70 19.34
C PHE A 96 -21.65 -9.26 18.10
N ALA A 97 -20.50 -9.93 18.26
CA ALA A 97 -19.76 -10.53 17.15
C ALA A 97 -20.58 -11.64 16.46
N TRP A 98 -21.28 -12.48 17.24
CA TRP A 98 -22.12 -13.56 16.72
C TRP A 98 -23.34 -13.04 15.95
N ILE A 99 -24.01 -12.00 16.50
CA ILE A 99 -25.12 -11.30 15.84
C ILE A 99 -24.66 -10.65 14.53
N ALA A 100 -23.55 -9.91 14.54
CA ALA A 100 -23.01 -9.26 13.35
C ALA A 100 -22.66 -10.27 12.24
N LYS A 101 -21.99 -11.39 12.61
CA LYS A 101 -21.70 -12.49 11.68
C LYS A 101 -22.97 -13.08 11.06
N TRP A 102 -24.01 -13.31 11.87
CA TRP A 102 -25.29 -13.84 11.40
C TRP A 102 -25.99 -12.89 10.43
N ILE A 103 -26.00 -11.58 10.72
CA ILE A 103 -26.54 -10.55 9.81
C ILE A 103 -25.78 -10.56 8.46
N ILE A 104 -24.44 -10.56 8.49
CA ILE A 104 -23.62 -10.54 7.26
C ILE A 104 -23.86 -11.80 6.41
N LEU A 105 -23.92 -12.99 7.03
CA LEU A 105 -24.23 -14.23 6.31
C LEU A 105 -25.65 -14.21 5.72
N ARG A 106 -26.64 -13.66 6.44
CA ARG A 106 -28.04 -13.58 5.99
C ARG A 106 -28.23 -12.59 4.84
N LEU A 107 -27.52 -11.47 4.84
CA LEU A 107 -27.51 -10.51 3.72
C LEU A 107 -26.69 -11.02 2.54
N GLY A 108 -25.59 -11.72 2.80
CA GLY A 108 -24.70 -12.31 1.79
C GLY A 108 -25.39 -13.26 0.82
N ALA A 109 -26.36 -14.07 1.30
CA ALA A 109 -27.18 -14.94 0.46
C ALA A 109 -28.13 -14.20 -0.52
N GLY A 110 -28.25 -12.87 -0.40
CA GLY A 110 -28.79 -11.99 -1.43
C GLY A 110 -27.71 -11.57 -2.45
N ILE A 111 -26.54 -11.18 -1.95
CA ILE A 111 -25.41 -10.67 -2.75
C ILE A 111 -24.84 -11.75 -3.68
N ASP A 112 -24.66 -13.00 -3.23
CA ASP A 112 -24.09 -14.08 -4.05
C ASP A 112 -24.88 -14.30 -5.36
N ARG A 113 -26.22 -14.15 -5.33
CA ARG A 113 -27.07 -14.20 -6.55
C ARG A 113 -26.80 -13.05 -7.52
N VAL A 114 -26.47 -11.86 -7.02
CA VAL A 114 -26.12 -10.68 -7.83
C VAL A 114 -24.70 -10.83 -8.41
N VAL A 115 -23.75 -11.34 -7.62
CA VAL A 115 -22.36 -11.61 -8.08
C VAL A 115 -22.33 -12.62 -9.22
N HIS A 116 -23.16 -13.68 -9.16
CA HIS A 116 -23.32 -14.61 -10.29
C HIS A 116 -23.97 -13.95 -11.52
N ALA A 117 -24.94 -13.05 -11.34
CA ALA A 117 -25.62 -12.37 -12.45
C ALA A 117 -24.73 -11.38 -13.22
N ILE A 118 -23.74 -10.75 -12.56
CA ILE A 118 -22.80 -9.81 -13.20
C ILE A 118 -21.67 -10.55 -13.97
N GLY A 119 -21.69 -11.89 -14.01
CA GLY A 119 -20.74 -12.70 -14.79
C GLY A 119 -19.30 -12.72 -14.25
N PHE A 120 -19.04 -12.08 -13.10
CA PHE A 120 -17.71 -11.91 -12.52
C PHE A 120 -17.04 -13.22 -12.07
N VAL A 121 -17.80 -14.33 -12.00
CA VAL A 121 -17.30 -15.67 -11.63
C VAL A 121 -17.79 -16.73 -12.62
N SER A 122 -17.29 -16.67 -13.86
CA SER A 122 -17.26 -17.83 -14.78
C SER A 122 -16.09 -18.79 -14.48
N LEU A 123 -15.23 -18.47 -13.51
CA LEU A 123 -14.26 -19.40 -12.95
C LEU A 123 -14.97 -20.52 -12.19
N HIS A 124 -15.25 -21.61 -12.90
CA HIS A 124 -15.82 -22.87 -12.38
C HIS A 124 -14.86 -23.64 -11.43
N THR A 125 -13.91 -22.94 -10.80
CA THR A 125 -12.75 -23.51 -10.12
C THR A 125 -12.82 -23.33 -8.60
N ARG A 126 -13.57 -24.23 -7.95
CA ARG A 126 -13.27 -24.78 -6.61
C ARG A 126 -13.16 -23.82 -5.40
N LEU A 127 -13.52 -22.54 -5.49
CA LEU A 127 -13.75 -21.71 -4.29
C LEU A 127 -14.99 -22.22 -3.53
N LYS A 128 -14.79 -23.15 -2.60
CA LYS A 128 -15.84 -23.72 -1.73
C LYS A 128 -16.42 -22.72 -0.69
N TRP A 129 -15.99 -21.47 -0.72
CA TRP A 129 -16.25 -20.47 0.33
C TRP A 129 -16.87 -19.21 -0.31
N PRO A 130 -18.13 -18.88 -0.03
CA PRO A 130 -18.76 -17.63 -0.48
C PRO A 130 -18.02 -16.41 0.07
N VAL A 131 -18.00 -15.31 -0.69
CA VAL A 131 -17.38 -14.04 -0.25
C VAL A 131 -18.02 -13.54 1.05
N ALA A 132 -19.34 -13.73 1.18
CA ALA A 132 -20.11 -13.48 2.40
C ALA A 132 -19.56 -14.23 3.64
N HIS A 133 -19.04 -15.44 3.48
CA HIS A 133 -18.48 -16.21 4.59
C HIS A 133 -17.13 -15.63 5.05
N ILE A 134 -16.28 -15.22 4.10
CA ILE A 134 -14.97 -14.61 4.42
C ILE A 134 -15.19 -13.25 5.11
N LEU A 135 -16.11 -12.43 4.61
CA LEU A 135 -16.49 -11.15 5.23
C LEU A 135 -17.11 -11.34 6.62
N GLY A 136 -18.04 -12.30 6.78
CA GLY A 136 -18.65 -12.61 8.08
C GLY A 136 -17.66 -13.17 9.10
N TRP A 137 -16.64 -13.90 8.65
CA TRP A 137 -15.52 -14.35 9.50
C TRP A 137 -14.58 -13.19 9.87
N LEU A 138 -14.25 -12.30 8.94
CA LEU A 138 -13.41 -11.13 9.18
C LEU A 138 -14.04 -10.19 10.22
N VAL A 139 -15.31 -9.79 10.02
CA VAL A 139 -15.99 -8.85 10.93
C VAL A 139 -16.18 -9.45 12.33
N TYR A 140 -16.46 -10.75 12.43
CA TYR A 140 -16.49 -11.48 13.71
C TYR A 140 -15.18 -11.33 14.50
N TRP A 141 -14.02 -11.50 13.85
CA TRP A 141 -12.73 -11.32 14.51
C TRP A 141 -12.40 -9.86 14.82
N ILE A 142 -12.75 -8.91 13.94
CA ILE A 142 -12.56 -7.47 14.22
C ILE A 142 -13.34 -7.06 15.47
N ILE A 143 -14.61 -7.47 15.60
CA ILE A 143 -15.43 -7.16 16.77
C ILE A 143 -14.83 -7.80 18.03
N ILE A 144 -14.49 -9.09 17.99
CA ILE A 144 -13.87 -9.78 19.15
C ILE A 144 -12.57 -9.07 19.57
N LEU A 145 -11.68 -8.73 18.64
CA LEU A 145 -10.44 -8.01 18.96
C LEU A 145 -10.71 -6.62 19.55
N LEU A 146 -11.74 -5.90 19.09
CA LEU A 146 -12.15 -4.61 19.63
C LEU A 146 -12.60 -4.73 21.09
N PHE A 147 -13.45 -5.72 21.39
CA PHE A 147 -13.93 -5.98 22.76
C PHE A 147 -12.81 -6.50 23.67
N ILE A 148 -11.89 -7.34 23.18
CA ILE A 148 -10.69 -7.77 23.92
C ILE A 148 -9.80 -6.56 24.23
N ARG A 149 -9.54 -5.67 23.26
CA ARG A 149 -8.79 -4.43 23.47
C ARG A 149 -9.41 -3.54 24.55
N ALA A 150 -10.74 -3.38 24.53
CA ALA A 150 -11.46 -2.61 25.54
C ALA A 150 -11.42 -3.28 26.92
N ALA A 151 -11.49 -4.62 27.01
CA ALA A 151 -11.30 -5.36 28.25
C ALA A 151 -9.90 -5.17 28.84
N PHE A 152 -8.83 -5.19 28.03
CA PHE A 152 -7.47 -4.88 28.50
C PHE A 152 -7.30 -3.42 28.97
N ALA A 153 -8.05 -2.47 28.39
CA ALA A 153 -8.09 -1.09 28.88
C ALA A 153 -8.76 -0.99 30.26
N ILE A 154 -9.86 -1.72 30.50
CA ILE A 154 -10.51 -1.82 31.82
C ILE A 154 -9.57 -2.46 32.86
N LEU A 155 -8.79 -3.48 32.46
CA LEU A 155 -7.75 -4.10 33.28
C LEU A 155 -6.55 -3.17 33.59
N LYS A 156 -6.50 -1.95 33.03
CA LYS A 156 -5.38 -1.00 33.13
C LYS A 156 -4.06 -1.57 32.59
N LEU A 157 -4.13 -2.34 31.51
CA LEU A 157 -2.98 -2.93 30.80
C LEU A 157 -2.80 -2.24 29.42
N PRO A 158 -2.41 -0.95 29.39
CA PRO A 158 -2.40 -0.15 28.16
C PRO A 158 -1.50 -0.72 27.07
N SER A 159 -0.33 -1.27 27.43
CA SER A 159 0.63 -1.86 26.48
C SER A 159 0.02 -3.03 25.70
N LEU A 160 -0.81 -3.87 26.34
CA LEU A 160 -1.52 -4.97 25.67
C LEU A 160 -2.66 -4.43 24.80
N ALA A 161 -3.39 -3.41 25.27
CA ALA A 161 -4.44 -2.74 24.49
C ALA A 161 -3.89 -1.98 23.26
N GLU A 162 -2.63 -1.53 23.29
CA GLU A 162 -1.95 -0.92 22.15
C GLU A 162 -1.49 -1.97 21.12
N VAL A 163 -0.88 -3.07 21.57
CA VAL A 163 -0.50 -4.20 20.70
C VAL A 163 -1.73 -4.77 19.99
N LEU A 164 -2.84 -4.95 20.72
CA LEU A 164 -4.13 -5.32 20.12
C LEU A 164 -4.64 -4.26 19.15
N GLY A 165 -4.50 -2.96 19.47
CA GLY A 165 -4.83 -1.87 18.55
C GLY A 165 -4.12 -1.98 17.20
N LYS A 166 -2.84 -2.36 17.19
CA LYS A 166 -2.06 -2.62 15.97
C LYS A 166 -2.55 -3.88 15.23
N LEU A 167 -2.92 -4.94 15.96
CA LEU A 167 -3.53 -6.14 15.36
C LEU A 167 -4.90 -5.85 14.71
N LEU A 168 -5.72 -4.95 15.28
CA LEU A 168 -6.95 -4.47 14.64
C LEU A 168 -6.68 -3.77 13.30
N THR A 169 -5.59 -3.02 13.15
CA THR A 169 -5.27 -2.37 11.87
C THR A 169 -4.72 -3.34 10.82
N TYR A 170 -4.03 -4.41 11.23
CA TYR A 170 -3.54 -5.41 10.27
C TYR A 170 -4.64 -6.31 9.69
N LEU A 171 -5.74 -6.58 10.41
CA LEU A 171 -6.76 -7.53 9.96
C LEU A 171 -7.55 -7.09 8.69
N PRO A 172 -8.06 -5.84 8.59
CA PRO A 172 -8.68 -5.33 7.36
C PRO A 172 -7.68 -5.27 6.21
N ASN A 173 -6.46 -4.81 6.50
CA ASN A 173 -5.39 -4.68 5.51
C ASN A 173 -4.99 -6.04 4.90
N LEU A 174 -4.94 -7.11 5.70
CA LEU A 174 -4.70 -8.47 5.24
C LEU A 174 -5.82 -8.99 4.32
N PHE A 175 -7.08 -8.60 4.57
CA PHE A 175 -8.19 -8.91 3.66
C PHE A 175 -8.08 -8.16 2.33
N ILE A 176 -7.72 -6.86 2.36
CA ILE A 176 -7.48 -6.06 1.15
C ILE A 176 -6.29 -6.63 0.36
N ALA A 177 -5.22 -7.06 1.04
CA ALA A 177 -4.09 -7.76 0.42
C ALA A 177 -4.52 -9.04 -0.32
N GLY A 178 -5.35 -9.87 0.32
CA GLY A 178 -5.92 -11.06 -0.30
C GLY A 178 -6.80 -10.73 -1.51
N LEU A 179 -7.59 -9.64 -1.45
CA LEU A 179 -8.42 -9.19 -2.55
C LEU A 179 -7.58 -8.75 -3.77
N PHE A 180 -6.48 -8.03 -3.56
CA PHE A 180 -5.53 -7.70 -4.64
C PHE A 180 -4.93 -8.95 -5.28
N ILE A 181 -4.50 -9.94 -4.49
CA ILE A 181 -3.92 -11.20 -5.01
C ILE A 181 -4.96 -11.98 -5.84
N VAL A 182 -6.19 -12.14 -5.35
CA VAL A 182 -7.28 -12.82 -6.07
C VAL A 182 -7.64 -12.07 -7.35
N GLY A 183 -7.83 -10.74 -7.27
CA GLY A 183 -8.11 -9.89 -8.42
C GLY A 183 -7.00 -9.94 -9.47
N GLY A 184 -5.74 -9.95 -9.04
CA GLY A 184 -4.56 -10.09 -9.90
C GLY A 184 -4.48 -11.44 -10.62
N ILE A 185 -4.83 -12.53 -9.95
CA ILE A 185 -4.91 -13.86 -10.59
C ILE A 185 -6.04 -13.88 -11.63
N MET A 186 -7.19 -13.28 -11.35
CA MET A 186 -8.32 -13.18 -12.30
C MET A 186 -7.95 -12.30 -13.51
N LEU A 187 -7.44 -11.09 -13.27
CA LEU A 187 -7.02 -10.15 -14.31
C LEU A 187 -5.88 -10.72 -15.16
N GLY A 188 -4.87 -11.35 -14.53
CA GLY A 188 -3.76 -11.98 -15.23
C GLY A 188 -4.19 -13.14 -16.12
N ASN A 189 -5.20 -13.92 -15.72
CA ASN A 189 -5.79 -14.95 -16.58
C ASN A 189 -6.57 -14.34 -17.77
N PHE A 190 -7.39 -13.31 -17.52
CA PHE A 190 -8.14 -12.63 -18.58
C PHE A 190 -7.20 -12.00 -19.63
N VAL A 191 -6.19 -11.25 -19.18
CA VAL A 191 -5.19 -10.60 -20.05
C VAL A 191 -4.34 -11.63 -20.79
N ARG A 192 -3.92 -12.72 -20.15
CA ARG A 192 -3.24 -13.84 -20.83
C ARG A 192 -4.06 -14.37 -22.00
N ASN A 193 -5.35 -14.62 -21.78
CA ASN A 193 -6.22 -15.18 -22.81
C ASN A 193 -6.32 -14.19 -23.99
N LYS A 194 -6.63 -12.91 -23.72
CA LYS A 194 -6.73 -11.88 -24.78
C LYS A 194 -5.42 -11.68 -25.57
N ILE A 195 -4.27 -11.67 -24.89
CA ILE A 195 -2.96 -11.58 -25.56
C ILE A 195 -2.67 -12.86 -26.38
N THR A 196 -2.98 -14.04 -25.85
CA THR A 196 -2.76 -15.32 -26.57
C THR A 196 -3.66 -15.44 -27.79
N GLU A 197 -4.95 -15.06 -27.67
CA GLU A 197 -5.91 -14.98 -28.76
C GLU A 197 -5.41 -14.03 -29.87
N SER A 198 -5.05 -12.79 -29.50
CA SER A 198 -4.58 -11.78 -30.45
C SER A 198 -3.25 -12.16 -31.12
N ALA A 199 -2.30 -12.73 -30.36
CA ALA A 199 -1.00 -13.13 -30.90
C ALA A 199 -1.11 -14.38 -31.79
N ASN A 200 -2.02 -15.31 -31.51
CA ASN A 200 -2.35 -16.42 -32.41
C ASN A 200 -2.96 -15.90 -33.72
N ALA A 201 -3.90 -14.95 -33.64
CA ALA A 201 -4.48 -14.32 -34.83
C ALA A 201 -3.46 -13.56 -35.69
N ALA A 202 -2.41 -13.03 -35.07
CA ALA A 202 -1.26 -12.41 -35.74
C ALA A 202 -0.18 -13.41 -36.23
N GLY A 203 -0.42 -14.73 -36.13
CA GLY A 203 0.52 -15.77 -36.57
C GLY A 203 1.78 -15.91 -35.71
N LEU A 204 1.83 -15.31 -34.52
CA LEU A 204 3.03 -15.31 -33.67
C LEU A 204 3.25 -16.69 -33.03
N ARG A 205 4.30 -17.38 -33.49
CA ARG A 205 4.69 -18.76 -33.09
C ARG A 205 4.96 -18.97 -31.58
N GLN A 206 4.90 -17.91 -30.77
CA GLN A 206 5.10 -17.92 -29.30
C GLN A 206 4.04 -17.09 -28.54
N ALA A 207 2.83 -16.93 -29.10
CA ALA A 207 1.68 -16.27 -28.46
C ALA A 207 1.44 -16.66 -26.98
N GLY A 208 1.52 -17.95 -26.66
CA GLY A 208 1.34 -18.46 -25.30
C GLY A 208 2.44 -18.03 -24.31
N ALA A 209 3.65 -17.72 -24.79
CA ALA A 209 4.72 -17.18 -23.96
C ALA A 209 4.47 -15.70 -23.65
N LEU A 210 4.04 -14.90 -24.63
CA LEU A 210 3.65 -13.50 -24.43
C LEU A 210 2.49 -13.36 -23.44
N GLY A 211 1.43 -14.15 -23.60
CA GLY A 211 0.33 -14.21 -22.63
C GLY A 211 0.76 -14.73 -21.25
N GLY A 212 1.72 -15.66 -21.21
CA GLY A 212 2.32 -16.16 -19.98
C GLY A 212 3.08 -15.07 -19.20
N LEU A 213 3.95 -14.32 -19.88
CA LEU A 213 4.71 -13.21 -19.32
C LEU A 213 3.80 -12.09 -18.80
N ALA A 214 2.76 -11.72 -19.56
CA ALA A 214 1.78 -10.71 -19.13
C ALA A 214 1.04 -11.14 -17.84
N ARG A 215 0.61 -12.40 -17.75
CA ARG A 215 0.04 -12.95 -16.50
C ARG A 215 1.03 -12.94 -15.34
N ALA A 216 2.28 -13.32 -15.59
CA ALA A 216 3.31 -13.33 -14.55
C ALA A 216 3.55 -11.92 -14.00
N GLY A 217 3.66 -10.92 -14.88
CA GLY A 217 3.77 -9.51 -14.49
C GLY A 217 2.58 -9.02 -13.67
N ILE A 218 1.34 -9.26 -14.14
CA ILE A 218 0.12 -8.84 -13.42
C ILE A 218 0.03 -9.50 -12.02
N ILE A 219 0.34 -10.80 -11.91
CA ILE A 219 0.33 -11.49 -10.62
C ILE A 219 1.43 -10.96 -9.70
N ALA A 220 2.65 -10.72 -10.21
CA ALA A 220 3.74 -10.15 -9.42
C ALA A 220 3.40 -8.75 -8.89
N LEU A 221 2.88 -7.86 -9.74
CA LEU A 221 2.38 -6.55 -9.35
C LEU A 221 1.31 -6.65 -8.25
N SER A 222 0.34 -7.55 -8.42
CA SER A 222 -0.77 -7.71 -7.49
C SER A 222 -0.35 -8.29 -6.14
N VAL A 223 0.67 -9.16 -6.12
CA VAL A 223 1.31 -9.63 -4.89
C VAL A 223 2.03 -8.47 -4.19
N VAL A 224 2.76 -7.61 -4.90
CA VAL A 224 3.46 -6.47 -4.26
C VAL A 224 2.49 -5.43 -3.74
N ILE A 225 1.45 -5.07 -4.50
CA ILE A 225 0.38 -4.16 -4.03
C ILE A 225 -0.32 -4.76 -2.80
N GLY A 226 -0.55 -6.07 -2.78
CA GLY A 226 -1.08 -6.77 -1.61
C GLY A 226 -0.13 -6.72 -0.40
N LEU A 227 1.16 -6.96 -0.59
CA LEU A 227 2.17 -6.85 0.47
C LEU A 227 2.27 -5.41 1.03
N ALA A 228 2.13 -4.38 0.19
CA ALA A 228 2.12 -2.99 0.62
C ALA A 228 0.95 -2.68 1.58
N GLN A 229 -0.23 -3.29 1.37
CA GLN A 229 -1.36 -3.12 2.30
C GLN A 229 -1.01 -3.60 3.72
N ILE A 230 -0.19 -4.66 3.86
CA ILE A 230 0.08 -5.31 5.16
C ILE A 230 0.81 -4.37 6.14
N GLY A 231 1.39 -3.25 5.69
CA GLY A 231 1.73 -2.14 6.59
C GLY A 231 2.94 -2.37 7.51
N LEU A 232 3.80 -3.35 7.19
CA LEU A 232 5.23 -3.18 7.45
C LEU A 232 5.69 -1.91 6.69
N ASP A 233 6.69 -1.18 7.17
CA ASP A 233 7.07 0.13 6.57
C ASP A 233 7.88 -0.05 5.27
N VAL A 234 7.18 -0.54 4.24
CA VAL A 234 7.70 -0.95 2.94
C VAL A 234 7.63 0.15 1.89
N LYS A 235 7.41 1.41 2.29
CA LYS A 235 7.31 2.57 1.38
C LYS A 235 8.52 2.71 0.45
N LEU A 236 9.72 2.37 0.93
CA LEU A 236 10.93 2.31 0.12
C LEU A 236 10.84 1.23 -0.97
N PHE A 237 10.34 0.04 -0.62
CA PHE A 237 10.18 -1.08 -1.55
C PHE A 237 9.05 -0.83 -2.57
N GLU A 238 7.93 -0.26 -2.12
CA GLU A 238 6.83 0.20 -2.97
C GLU A 238 7.32 1.24 -3.99
N GLY A 239 8.04 2.28 -3.54
CA GLY A 239 8.62 3.30 -4.41
C GLY A 239 9.59 2.73 -5.44
N ILE A 240 10.51 1.86 -5.03
CA ILE A 240 11.45 1.18 -5.93
C ILE A 240 10.69 0.37 -7.00
N LEU A 241 9.66 -0.37 -6.61
CA LEU A 241 8.90 -1.19 -7.57
C LEU A 241 8.05 -0.34 -8.52
N ILE A 242 7.40 0.72 -8.04
CA ILE A 242 6.66 1.65 -8.91
C ILE A 242 7.60 2.26 -9.96
N ILE A 243 8.80 2.70 -9.56
CA ILE A 243 9.82 3.25 -10.47
C ILE A 243 10.30 2.19 -11.46
N PHE A 244 10.59 0.96 -11.02
CA PHE A 244 11.03 -0.14 -11.88
C PHE A 244 9.97 -0.51 -12.94
N VAL A 245 8.71 -0.59 -12.54
CA VAL A 245 7.57 -0.89 -13.43
C VAL A 245 7.31 0.25 -14.39
N ALA A 246 7.38 1.51 -13.92
CA ALA A 246 7.28 2.70 -14.78
C ALA A 246 8.42 2.77 -15.79
N ALA A 247 9.65 2.40 -15.42
CA ALA A 247 10.79 2.35 -16.32
C ALA A 247 10.61 1.29 -17.42
N ILE A 248 10.12 0.09 -17.08
CA ILE A 248 9.79 -0.96 -18.07
C ILE A 248 8.65 -0.50 -19.00
N ALA A 249 7.55 0.01 -18.43
CA ALA A 249 6.40 0.47 -19.20
C ALA A 249 6.76 1.65 -20.13
N GLY A 250 7.56 2.62 -19.63
CA GLY A 250 8.08 3.73 -20.40
C GLY A 250 9.04 3.29 -21.52
N SER A 251 9.93 2.33 -21.24
CA SER A 251 10.84 1.77 -22.25
C SER A 251 10.07 1.08 -23.38
N ILE A 252 9.04 0.30 -23.05
CA ILE A 252 8.15 -0.33 -24.02
C ILE A 252 7.38 0.74 -24.81
N ALA A 253 6.78 1.73 -24.15
CA ALA A 253 6.03 2.80 -24.80
C ALA A 253 6.89 3.63 -25.76
N LEU A 254 8.14 3.95 -25.39
CA LEU A 254 9.10 4.65 -26.25
C LEU A 254 9.53 3.78 -27.44
N ALA A 255 9.86 2.51 -27.21
CA ALA A 255 10.25 1.59 -28.29
C ALA A 255 9.13 1.39 -29.32
N PHE A 256 7.88 1.22 -28.88
CA PHE A 256 6.72 1.14 -29.78
C PHE A 256 6.41 2.49 -30.44
N GLY A 257 6.45 3.60 -29.70
CA GLY A 257 6.16 4.93 -30.23
C GLY A 257 7.12 5.37 -31.33
N LEU A 258 8.43 5.20 -31.10
CA LEU A 258 9.47 5.51 -32.08
C LEU A 258 9.46 4.51 -33.25
N GLY A 259 9.29 3.20 -32.97
CA GLY A 259 9.29 2.16 -33.99
C GLY A 259 8.07 2.17 -34.92
N ALA A 260 6.89 2.57 -34.43
CA ALA A 260 5.67 2.56 -35.22
C ALA A 260 5.46 3.83 -36.07
N GLY A 261 6.23 4.90 -35.85
CA GLY A 261 5.98 6.22 -36.44
C GLY A 261 5.91 6.25 -37.98
N SER A 262 6.73 5.44 -38.66
CA SER A 262 6.71 5.30 -40.12
C SER A 262 5.41 4.66 -40.63
N THR A 263 4.95 3.59 -39.98
CA THR A 263 3.69 2.89 -40.29
C THR A 263 2.48 3.76 -39.98
N VAL A 264 2.47 4.45 -38.84
CA VAL A 264 1.39 5.37 -38.46
C VAL A 264 1.29 6.55 -39.44
N SER A 265 2.42 7.15 -39.82
CA SER A 265 2.46 8.20 -40.83
C SER A 265 1.89 7.71 -42.18
N ASN A 266 2.32 6.55 -42.66
CA ASN A 266 1.72 5.93 -43.86
C ASN A 266 0.19 5.74 -43.76
N ILE A 267 -0.34 5.32 -42.61
CA ILE A 267 -1.79 5.14 -42.40
C ILE A 267 -2.55 6.48 -42.44
N ILE A 268 -1.97 7.54 -41.86
CA ILE A 268 -2.56 8.88 -41.88
C ILE A 268 -2.58 9.44 -43.31
N SER A 269 -1.43 9.40 -44.00
CA SER A 269 -1.30 9.91 -45.38
C SER A 269 -2.15 9.09 -46.36
N ALA A 270 -2.29 7.77 -46.19
CA ALA A 270 -3.21 6.96 -47.00
C ALA A 270 -4.68 7.42 -46.88
N ARG A 271 -5.09 7.93 -45.71
CA ARG A 271 -6.43 8.51 -45.48
C ARG A 271 -6.59 9.93 -46.04
N TYR A 272 -5.49 10.61 -46.36
CA TYR A 272 -5.50 11.83 -47.16
C TYR A 272 -5.65 11.49 -48.65
N VAL A 273 -4.82 10.58 -49.17
CA VAL A 273 -4.87 10.14 -50.57
C VAL A 273 -6.24 9.54 -50.94
N ARG A 274 -6.84 8.70 -50.07
CA ARG A 274 -8.20 8.14 -50.23
C ARG A 274 -9.33 9.18 -50.29
N ARG A 275 -9.09 10.45 -49.97
CA ARG A 275 -10.09 11.54 -50.05
C ARG A 275 -9.90 12.46 -51.26
N ASN A 276 -8.68 12.58 -51.75
CA ASN A 276 -8.33 13.54 -52.80
C ASN A 276 -8.10 12.88 -54.16
N TYR A 277 -7.80 11.58 -54.20
CA TYR A 277 -7.50 10.83 -55.42
C TYR A 277 -8.42 9.62 -55.58
N GLN A 278 -8.68 9.25 -56.84
CA GLN A 278 -9.57 8.18 -57.25
C GLN A 278 -8.80 7.12 -58.05
N ILE A 279 -9.24 5.86 -57.93
CA ILE A 279 -8.70 4.75 -58.72
C ILE A 279 -8.94 5.03 -60.21
N GLY A 280 -7.91 4.85 -61.03
CA GLY A 280 -7.94 5.09 -62.47
C GLY A 280 -7.38 6.44 -62.93
N GLN A 281 -7.16 7.41 -62.03
CA GLN A 281 -6.47 8.67 -62.36
C GLN A 281 -4.97 8.43 -62.65
N ARG A 282 -4.39 9.26 -63.52
CA ARG A 282 -2.93 9.33 -63.73
C ARG A 282 -2.32 10.39 -62.82
N ILE A 283 -1.17 10.09 -62.24
CA ILE A 283 -0.41 11.02 -61.40
C ILE A 283 1.09 10.96 -61.69
N SER A 284 1.78 12.07 -61.41
CA SER A 284 3.23 12.17 -61.27
C SER A 284 3.57 12.47 -59.81
N ILE A 285 4.48 11.71 -59.21
CA ILE A 285 5.02 11.98 -57.87
C ILE A 285 6.51 11.64 -57.85
N GLN A 286 7.36 12.62 -57.51
CA GLN A 286 8.79 12.59 -57.82
C GLN A 286 9.00 12.18 -59.31
N ASP A 287 10.00 11.34 -59.62
CA ASP A 287 10.28 10.84 -60.97
C ASP A 287 9.32 9.73 -61.45
N MET A 288 8.31 9.35 -60.65
CA MET A 288 7.39 8.25 -60.97
C MET A 288 6.07 8.75 -61.54
N GLN A 289 5.76 8.28 -62.75
CA GLN A 289 4.46 8.50 -63.42
C GLN A 289 3.71 7.20 -63.61
N GLY A 290 2.42 7.20 -63.29
CA GLY A 290 1.57 6.02 -63.44
C GLY A 290 0.10 6.25 -63.15
N LYS A 291 -0.70 5.21 -63.42
CA LYS A 291 -2.15 5.18 -63.16
C LYS A 291 -2.43 4.54 -61.80
N ILE A 292 -3.28 5.14 -60.98
CA ILE A 292 -3.66 4.58 -59.67
C ILE A 292 -4.47 3.30 -59.89
N LEU A 293 -3.93 2.16 -59.46
CA LEU A 293 -4.64 0.87 -59.47
C LEU A 293 -5.38 0.61 -58.16
N GLU A 294 -4.73 0.86 -57.02
CA GLU A 294 -5.28 0.58 -55.69
C GLU A 294 -4.69 1.51 -54.63
N ILE A 295 -5.51 1.93 -53.66
CA ILE A 295 -5.09 2.76 -52.52
C ILE A 295 -5.21 1.93 -51.24
N LEU A 296 -4.12 1.27 -50.83
CA LEU A 296 -4.04 0.39 -49.66
C LEU A 296 -4.00 1.19 -48.34
N PRO A 297 -4.13 0.56 -47.17
CA PRO A 297 -4.06 1.25 -45.87
C PRO A 297 -2.71 1.91 -45.53
N THR A 298 -1.64 1.64 -46.28
CA THR A 298 -0.27 2.12 -46.01
C THR A 298 0.47 2.69 -47.24
N GLY A 299 -0.17 2.67 -48.42
CA GLY A 299 0.50 3.00 -49.68
C GLY A 299 -0.43 2.88 -50.88
N ILE A 300 0.08 3.24 -52.05
CA ILE A 300 -0.66 3.28 -53.31
C ILE A 300 0.08 2.45 -54.34
N VAL A 301 -0.65 1.61 -55.08
CA VAL A 301 -0.10 0.87 -56.22
C VAL A 301 -0.38 1.65 -57.49
N LEU A 302 0.69 2.05 -58.19
CA LEU A 302 0.63 2.64 -59.51
C LEU A 302 0.99 1.62 -60.60
N GLU A 303 0.33 1.73 -61.75
CA GLU A 303 0.75 1.12 -63.01
C GLU A 303 1.68 2.10 -63.72
N THR A 304 2.98 1.79 -63.73
CA THR A 304 4.05 2.58 -64.33
C THR A 304 4.63 1.85 -65.55
N LYS A 305 5.51 2.50 -66.31
CA LYS A 305 6.17 1.89 -67.50
C LYS A 305 7.02 0.65 -67.16
N THR A 306 7.39 0.44 -65.89
CA THR A 306 8.15 -0.72 -65.41
C THR A 306 7.29 -1.78 -64.71
N GLY A 307 5.98 -1.58 -64.61
CA GLY A 307 5.02 -2.53 -64.02
C GLY A 307 4.22 -1.95 -62.86
N LYS A 308 3.87 -2.79 -61.88
CA LYS A 308 3.11 -2.36 -60.69
C LYS A 308 4.06 -1.93 -59.58
N THR A 309 4.03 -0.65 -59.24
CA THR A 309 4.93 -0.02 -58.26
C THR A 309 4.16 0.34 -56.99
N PHE A 310 4.59 -0.14 -55.83
CA PHE A 310 4.03 0.27 -54.52
C PHE A 310 4.77 1.49 -53.99
N ILE A 311 4.04 2.57 -53.71
CA ILE A 311 4.55 3.82 -53.16
C ILE A 311 4.02 3.99 -51.72
N PRO A 312 4.89 4.09 -50.70
CA PRO A 312 4.46 4.38 -49.32
C PRO A 312 3.67 5.69 -49.25
N ALA A 313 2.50 5.67 -48.63
CA ALA A 313 1.58 6.81 -48.70
C ALA A 313 2.12 8.08 -48.06
N LYS A 314 3.09 7.98 -47.13
CA LYS A 314 3.79 9.13 -46.54
C LYS A 314 4.41 10.05 -47.58
N ILE A 315 4.83 9.54 -48.74
CA ILE A 315 5.47 10.35 -49.80
C ILE A 315 4.48 11.41 -50.32
N PHE A 316 3.18 11.11 -50.38
CA PHE A 316 2.12 12.06 -50.79
C PHE A 316 1.84 13.19 -49.79
N ASP A 317 2.45 13.14 -48.61
CA ASP A 317 2.37 14.14 -47.53
C ASP A 317 3.69 14.93 -47.38
N GLN A 318 4.74 14.50 -48.09
CA GLN A 318 6.07 15.13 -48.10
C GLN A 318 6.46 15.73 -49.45
N GLU A 319 5.89 15.22 -50.54
CA GLU A 319 6.22 15.58 -51.92
C GLU A 319 5.00 16.10 -52.67
N ALA A 320 5.23 17.03 -53.60
CA ALA A 320 4.19 17.45 -54.53
C ALA A 320 3.80 16.29 -55.46
N SER A 321 2.49 16.06 -55.60
CA SER A 321 1.93 15.13 -56.58
C SER A 321 1.04 15.87 -57.56
N VAL A 322 1.32 15.70 -58.85
CA VAL A 322 0.60 16.33 -59.95
C VAL A 322 -0.40 15.34 -60.51
N LEU A 323 -1.67 15.74 -60.62
CA LEU A 323 -2.69 14.97 -61.31
C LEU A 323 -2.57 15.27 -62.81
N LEU A 324 -2.44 14.23 -63.62
CA LEU A 324 -2.26 14.36 -65.06
C LEU A 324 -3.60 14.15 -65.76
N ASP A 325 -4.08 15.20 -66.43
CA ASP A 325 -5.27 15.11 -67.29
C ASP A 325 -5.01 14.19 -68.49
N ASN A 326 -6.07 13.53 -68.97
CA ASN A 326 -5.96 12.50 -70.01
C ASN A 326 -5.80 13.05 -71.44
N GLU A 327 -5.87 14.37 -71.65
CA GLU A 327 -6.05 15.01 -72.96
C GLU A 327 -4.89 15.91 -73.43
N SER A 328 -3.90 16.25 -72.60
CA SER A 328 -3.04 17.43 -72.84
C SER A 328 -1.56 17.16 -73.16
N ILE A 329 -1.24 16.07 -73.88
CA ILE A 329 0.08 15.89 -74.53
C ILE A 329 -0.11 15.11 -75.86
N ASP A 330 -0.57 15.80 -76.90
CA ASP A 330 -0.48 15.36 -78.30
C ASP A 330 -0.42 16.60 -79.23
N ASP A 331 0.52 17.51 -78.89
CA ASP A 331 0.95 18.73 -79.60
C ASP A 331 2.50 18.80 -79.55
#